data_AF-A0A7W4Z9W1-F1
#
_entry.id   AF-A0A7W4Z9W1-F1
#
_cell.length_a   1.000
_cell.length_b   1.000
_cell.length_c   1.000
_cell.angle_alpha   90.00
_cell.angle_beta   90.00
_cell.angle_gamma   90.00
#
_symmetry.space_group_name_H-M   'P 1'
#
loop_
_entity.id
_entity.type
_entity.pdbx_description
1 polymer ?
#
loop_
_entity_poly.entity_id
_entity_poly.type
_entity_poly.pdbx_seq_one_letter_code
_entity_poly.pdbx_strand_id
1 'polypeptide(L)'
;MIIFSVTRKGFKELEPIIKSGKYPVWIGGNVLSEEEVEAVRDENVSLTNFSYQIYPTDKEALEEALCTIAEHHPKERVWCECQPKI
;
A
#
# COMPACT_ATOMS: atom_id res chain seq x y z
N MET A 1 1.15 -5.82 11.45
CA MET A 1 2.05 -5.49 10.33
C MET A 1 1.19 -4.98 9.19
N ILE A 2 1.62 -3.93 8.50
CA ILE A 2 0.92 -3.32 7.35
C ILE A 2 1.77 -3.49 6.10
N ILE A 3 1.14 -3.80 4.97
CA ILE A 3 1.79 -3.81 3.65
C ILE A 3 1.50 -2.47 2.98
N PHE A 4 2.53 -1.73 2.59
CA PHE A 4 2.40 -0.48 1.84
C PHE A 4 3.13 -0.62 0.49
N SER A 5 2.35 -0.71 -0.59
CA SER A 5 2.87 -0.81 -1.96
C SER A 5 2.47 0.41 -2.78
N VAL A 6 3.41 0.94 -3.55
CA VAL A 6 3.25 2.18 -4.33
C VAL A 6 3.46 1.96 -5.82
N THR A 7 3.66 0.71 -6.26
CA THR A 7 3.63 0.35 -7.67
C THR A 7 2.73 -0.85 -7.95
N ARG A 8 2.18 -0.89 -9.16
CA ARG A 8 1.40 -2.05 -9.63
C ARG A 8 2.23 -3.33 -9.65
N LYS A 9 3.55 -3.21 -9.91
CA LYS A 9 4.47 -4.36 -9.91
C LYS A 9 4.65 -4.90 -8.50
N GLY A 10 4.95 -4.03 -7.53
CA GLY A 10 5.08 -4.41 -6.11
C GLY A 10 3.81 -5.04 -5.55
N PHE A 11 2.64 -4.50 -5.91
CA PHE A 11 1.36 -5.08 -5.52
C PHE A 11 1.21 -6.52 -6.05
N LYS A 12 1.51 -6.75 -7.34
CA LYS A 12 1.44 -8.09 -7.95
C LYS A 12 2.44 -9.08 -7.35
N GLU A 13 3.66 -8.63 -7.05
CA GLU A 13 4.67 -9.48 -6.41
C GLU A 13 4.23 -9.94 -5.01
N LEU A 14 3.45 -9.12 -4.31
CA LEU A 14 2.91 -9.41 -2.98
C LEU A 14 1.51 -10.01 -3.01
N GLU A 15 0.91 -10.22 -4.19
CA GLU A 15 -0.47 -10.67 -4.34
C GLU A 15 -0.80 -11.91 -3.50
N PRO A 16 0.04 -12.97 -3.43
CA PRO A 16 -0.24 -14.13 -2.58
C PRO A 16 -0.33 -13.79 -1.07
N ILE A 17 0.45 -12.80 -0.61
CA ILE A 17 0.45 -12.35 0.79
C ILE A 17 -0.75 -11.43 1.04
N ILE A 18 -1.04 -10.53 0.10
CA ILE A 18 -2.19 -9.61 0.14
C ILE A 18 -3.49 -10.40 0.18
N LYS A 19 -3.66 -11.35 -0.75
CA LYS A 19 -4.86 -12.21 -0.87
C LYS A 19 -4.99 -13.24 0.24
N SER A 20 -3.98 -13.39 1.10
CA SER A 20 -4.14 -14.15 2.34
C SER A 20 -5.11 -13.47 3.34
N GLY A 21 -5.41 -12.18 3.14
CA GLY A 21 -6.27 -11.38 4.02
C GLY A 21 -5.70 -11.12 5.42
N LYS A 22 -4.47 -11.59 5.69
CA LYS A 22 -3.88 -11.58 7.03
C LYS A 22 -3.44 -10.20 7.51
N TYR A 23 -3.12 -9.30 6.59
CA TYR A 23 -2.53 -8.00 6.91
C TYR A 23 -3.31 -6.89 6.20
N PRO A 24 -3.56 -5.74 6.86
CA PRO A 24 -4.05 -4.56 6.17
C PRO A 24 -3.06 -4.12 5.09
N VAL A 25 -3.62 -3.65 3.98
CA VAL A 25 -2.88 -3.26 2.79
C VAL A 25 -3.21 -1.81 2.48
N TRP A 26 -2.16 -1.00 2.32
CA TRP A 26 -2.25 0.38 1.85
C TRP A 26 -1.60 0.48 0.48
N ILE A 27 -2.21 1.24 -0.42
CA ILE A 27 -1.66 1.48 -1.75
C ILE A 27 -1.68 2.96 -2.15
N GLY A 28 -0.72 3.38 -2.97
CA GLY A 28 -0.78 4.68 -3.65
C GLY A 28 -1.93 4.75 -4.66
N GLY A 29 -2.43 5.96 -4.96
CA GLY A 29 -3.54 6.18 -5.90
C GLY A 29 -3.23 5.83 -7.36
N ASN A 30 -1.99 5.48 -7.67
CA ASN A 30 -1.50 5.06 -8.99
C ASN A 30 -1.29 3.53 -9.12
N VAL A 31 -1.66 2.74 -8.11
CA VAL A 31 -1.35 1.30 -8.07
C VAL A 31 -2.43 0.47 -8.79
N LEU A 32 -3.71 0.72 -8.46
CA LEU A 32 -4.89 0.01 -8.98
C LEU A 32 -5.93 1.02 -9.47
N SER A 33 -6.78 0.61 -10.42
CA SER A 33 -8.02 1.34 -10.72
C SER A 33 -9.06 1.19 -9.60
N GLU A 34 -10.12 2.01 -9.63
CA GLU A 34 -11.25 1.87 -8.68
C GLU A 34 -11.90 0.49 -8.76
N GLU A 35 -12.14 -0.02 -9.97
CA GLU A 35 -12.68 -1.37 -10.22
C GLU A 35 -11.78 -2.46 -9.62
N GLU A 36 -10.46 -2.33 -9.75
CA GLU A 36 -9.51 -3.29 -9.17
C GLU A 36 -9.47 -3.20 -7.64
N VAL A 37 -9.59 -2.00 -7.07
CA VAL A 37 -9.66 -1.79 -5.62
C VAL A 37 -10.89 -2.48 -5.04
N GLU A 38 -12.05 -2.32 -5.69
CA GLU A 38 -13.29 -2.99 -5.28
C GLU A 38 -13.16 -4.51 -5.37
N ALA A 39 -12.65 -5.03 -6.50
CA ALA A 39 -12.43 -6.47 -6.67
C ALA A 39 -11.53 -7.07 -5.57
N VAL A 40 -10.47 -6.37 -5.18
CA VAL A 40 -9.58 -6.83 -4.08
C VAL A 40 -10.30 -6.80 -2.73
N ARG A 41 -11.13 -5.79 -2.45
CA ARG A 41 -11.92 -5.72 -1.21
C ARG A 41 -12.94 -6.85 -1.11
N ASP A 42 -13.57 -7.22 -2.24
CA ASP A 42 -14.52 -8.33 -2.34
C ASP A 42 -13.86 -9.69 -2.03
N GLU A 43 -12.55 -9.81 -2.19
CA GLU A 43 -11.76 -10.97 -1.76
C GLU A 43 -11.46 -11.00 -0.24
N ASN A 44 -12.17 -10.20 0.57
CA ASN A 44 -11.97 -10.03 2.02
C ASN A 44 -10.60 -9.44 2.41
N VAL A 45 -9.96 -8.67 1.51
CA VAL A 45 -8.73 -7.94 1.81
C VAL A 45 -9.06 -6.58 2.41
N SER A 46 -8.47 -6.26 3.56
CA SER A 46 -8.53 -4.92 4.14
C SER A 46 -7.60 -3.97 3.36
N LEU A 47 -8.13 -3.39 2.28
CA LEU A 47 -7.39 -2.53 1.35
C LEU A 47 -7.81 -1.05 1.47
N THR A 48 -6.86 -0.19 1.78
CA THR A 48 -6.97 1.28 1.74
C THR A 48 -6.12 1.84 0.61
N ASN A 49 -6.64 2.79 -0.16
CA ASN A 49 -5.90 3.48 -1.21
C ASN A 49 -5.84 4.98 -0.92
N PHE A 50 -4.67 5.59 -1.09
CA PHE A 50 -4.54 7.05 -1.05
C PHE A 50 -5.21 7.67 -2.27
N SER A 51 -5.72 8.90 -2.12
CA SER A 51 -6.34 9.67 -3.20
C SER A 51 -5.32 10.35 -4.13
N TYR A 52 -4.03 10.31 -3.78
CA TYR A 52 -2.94 10.90 -4.53
C TYR A 52 -1.94 9.82 -4.97
N GLN A 53 -1.17 10.15 -6.01
CA GLN A 53 -0.15 9.25 -6.55
C GLN A 53 1.08 9.27 -5.65
N ILE A 54 1.65 8.09 -5.42
CA ILE A 54 2.86 7.91 -4.62
C ILE A 54 3.82 7.07 -5.44
N TYR A 55 5.04 7.55 -5.58
CA TYR A 55 6.08 6.88 -6.36
C TYR A 55 7.21 6.40 -5.44
N PRO A 56 7.85 5.25 -5.73
CA PRO A 56 8.97 4.73 -4.92
C PRO A 56 10.15 5.69 -4.73
N THR A 57 10.30 6.65 -5.65
CA THR A 57 11.39 7.64 -5.66
C THR A 57 11.04 8.91 -4.88
N ASP A 58 9.77 9.11 -4.56
CA ASP A 58 9.27 10.30 -3.87
C ASP A 58 9.29 10.07 -2.35
N LYS A 59 10.39 10.47 -1.72
CA LYS A 59 10.60 10.25 -0.28
C LYS A 59 9.62 11.05 0.58
N GLU A 60 9.27 12.25 0.15
CA GLU A 60 8.39 13.13 0.92
C GLU A 60 6.97 12.55 0.91
N ALA A 61 6.45 12.18 -0.26
CA ALA A 61 5.15 11.52 -0.35
C ALA A 61 5.11 10.17 0.41
N LEU A 62 6.20 9.40 0.40
CA LEU A 62 6.31 8.17 1.19
C LEU A 62 6.29 8.44 2.70
N GLU A 63 7.01 9.45 3.19
CA GLU A 63 7.06 9.81 4.60
C GLU A 63 5.71 10.35 5.09
N GLU A 64 5.03 11.18 4.29
CA GLU A 64 3.68 11.66 4.58
C GLU A 64 2.67 10.51 4.67
N ALA A 65 2.69 9.61 3.68
CA ALA A 65 1.83 8.42 3.69
C ALA A 65 2.09 7.51 4.89
N LEU A 66 3.36 7.34 5.28
CA LEU A 66 3.73 6.59 6.49
C LEU A 66 3.22 7.27 7.77
N CYS A 67 3.23 8.60 7.84
CA CYS A 67 2.62 9.34 8.95
C CYS A 67 1.11 9.06 9.02
N THR A 68 0.39 9.14 7.90
CA THR A 68 -1.05 8.81 7.85
C THR A 68 -1.30 7.35 8.27
N ILE A 69 -0.50 6.39 7.79
CA ILE A 69 -0.64 4.99 8.20
C ILE A 69 -0.43 4.85 9.72
N ALA A 70 0.53 5.57 10.30
CA ALA A 70 0.82 5.52 11.73
C ALA A 70 -0.32 6.10 12.60
N GLU A 71 -1.07 7.09 12.11
CA GLU A 71 -2.26 7.62 12.77
C GLU A 71 -3.38 6.57 12.85
N HIS A 72 -3.57 5.78 11.79
CA HIS A 72 -4.60 4.74 11.72
C HIS A 72 -4.19 3.41 12.40
N HIS A 73 -2.89 3.10 12.37
CA HIS A 73 -2.32 1.84 12.87
C HIS A 73 -1.16 2.11 13.83
N PRO A 74 -1.42 2.70 15.02
CA PRO A 74 -0.36 3.06 15.95
C PRO A 74 0.39 1.82 16.43
N LYS A 75 1.72 1.92 16.48
CA LYS A 75 2.68 0.86 16.90
C LYS A 75 2.79 -0.34 15.95
N GLU A 76 2.11 -0.31 14.81
CA GLU A 76 2.25 -1.37 13.81
C GLU A 76 3.50 -1.14 12.94
N ARG A 77 4.20 -2.23 12.62
CA ARG A 77 5.31 -2.19 11.66
C ARG A 77 4.77 -2.13 10.23
N VAL A 78 5.29 -1.22 9.42
CA VAL A 78 4.99 -1.11 7.99
C VAL A 78 6.10 -1.76 7.15
N TRP A 79 5.73 -2.61 6.22
CA TRP A 79 6.58 -3.01 5.11
C TRP A 79 6.32 -2.03 3.96
N CYS A 80 7.32 -1.23 3.59
CA CYS A 80 7.17 -0.15 2.63
C CYS A 80 7.98 -0.44 1.37
N GLU A 81 7.32 -0.41 0.22
CA GLU A 81 7.99 -0.37 -1.08
C GLU A 81 8.67 1.00 -1.27
N CYS A 82 9.97 1.00 -1.58
CA CYS A 82 10.73 2.21 -1.87
C CYS A 82 11.85 1.90 -2.88
N GLN A 83 12.34 2.94 -3.55
CA GLN A 83 13.53 2.82 -4.40
C GLN A 83 14.72 3.49 -3.71
N PRO A 84 15.82 2.77 -3.47
CA PRO A 84 17.01 3.38 -2.88
C PRO A 84 17.60 4.42 -3.84
N LYS A 85 18.09 5.54 -3.29
CA LYS A 85 18.99 6.43 -4.04
C LYS A 85 20.34 5.72 -4.15
N ILE A 86 20.79 5.48 -5.37
CA ILE A 86 22.15 5.01 -5.68
C ILE A 86 23.09 6.22 -5.64
#